data_AF-A0A6N2T001-F1
#
_entry.id   AF-A0A6N2T001-F1
#
_cell.length_a   1.000
_cell.length_b   1.000
_cell.length_c   1.000
_cell.angle_alpha   90.00
_cell.angle_beta   90.00
_cell.angle_gamma   90.00
#
_symmetry.space_group_name_H-M   'P 1'
#
loop_
_entity.id
_entity.type
_entity.pdbx_description
1 polymer ?
#
loop_
_entity_poly.entity_id
_entity_poly.type
_entity_poly.pdbx_seq_one_letter_code
_entity_poly.pdbx_strand_id
1 'polypeptide(L)'
;MNPVYVPILLAWTALLLFHSPAFSDIRLPIPSATRNLNKQNTKLLQLKRLLDEDSIIPFYQEADKMLKEASLYRKKNVTPQELTDGLFLCRLIATAPFIDVNRHSNVMWLMNHTNLDYKVKDFMSRSMPLAALTDKHSTLPEKEEALRFFLTARALVLQQFRSSFDHAFEATWICSEMLLDHAPQLTGDREAAGEFANRLATNEARNNKLKNIIPRRERIFVRELMQCFPTKAVEVKKYLRMAGYGDKDIPALLDRTVGRIPEARYLYKGLPKRKD
;
A
#
# COMPACT_ATOMS: atom_id res chain seq x y z
N MET A 1 -13.20 -26.29 -33.56
CA MET A 1 -12.29 -25.28 -32.96
C MET A 1 -11.02 -25.23 -33.80
N ASN A 2 -10.63 -24.05 -34.29
CA ASN A 2 -9.45 -23.90 -35.14
C ASN A 2 -8.16 -24.12 -34.31
N PRO A 3 -7.20 -24.94 -34.76
CA PRO A 3 -6.03 -25.34 -33.99
C PRO A 3 -5.02 -24.21 -33.70
N VAL A 4 -5.22 -23.02 -34.28
CA VAL A 4 -4.40 -21.83 -34.09
C VAL A 4 -4.76 -21.03 -32.82
N TYR A 5 -5.95 -21.26 -32.24
CA TYR A 5 -6.41 -20.51 -31.06
C TYR A 5 -5.92 -21.07 -29.72
N VAL A 6 -5.56 -22.36 -29.69
CA VAL A 6 -5.09 -23.05 -28.47
C VAL A 6 -3.70 -22.57 -28.02
N PRO A 7 -2.71 -22.36 -28.92
CA PRO A 7 -1.39 -21.86 -28.51
C PRO A 7 -1.42 -20.41 -28.01
N ILE A 8 -2.31 -19.59 -28.57
CA ILE A 8 -2.48 -18.18 -28.15
C ILE A 8 -3.06 -18.18 -26.73
N LEU A 9 -4.15 -18.90 -26.46
CA LEU A 9 -4.76 -18.99 -25.12
C LEU A 9 -3.78 -19.52 -24.05
N LEU A 10 -2.91 -20.48 -24.41
CA LEU A 10 -1.89 -21.01 -23.50
C LEU A 10 -0.76 -19.99 -23.23
N ALA A 11 -0.38 -19.18 -24.22
CA ALA A 11 0.52 -18.04 -24.01
C ALA A 11 -0.10 -16.96 -23.10
N TRP A 12 -1.42 -16.75 -23.16
CA TRP A 12 -2.16 -15.85 -22.25
C TRP A 12 -2.14 -16.32 -20.79
N THR A 13 -2.27 -17.63 -20.54
CA THR A 13 -2.13 -18.16 -19.18
C THR A 13 -0.69 -18.04 -18.66
N ALA A 14 0.32 -18.15 -19.54
CA ALA A 14 1.72 -18.05 -19.16
C ALA A 14 2.18 -16.60 -18.90
N LEU A 15 1.61 -15.60 -19.59
CA LEU A 15 1.89 -14.18 -19.38
C LEU A 15 1.20 -13.58 -18.15
N LEU A 16 0.14 -14.21 -17.63
CA LEU A 16 -0.47 -13.85 -16.35
C LEU A 16 0.22 -14.53 -15.14
N LEU A 17 1.16 -15.45 -15.40
CA LEU A 17 1.94 -16.18 -14.38
C LEU A 17 3.29 -15.51 -14.05
N PHE A 18 3.45 -14.21 -14.33
CA PHE A 18 4.60 -13.46 -13.82
C PHE A 18 4.48 -13.28 -12.31
N HIS A 19 5.01 -14.28 -11.60
CA HIS A 19 5.59 -14.24 -10.26
C HIS A 19 5.05 -13.09 -9.41
N SER A 20 3.94 -13.33 -8.71
CA SER A 20 3.66 -12.56 -7.51
C SER A 20 4.93 -12.60 -6.64
N PRO A 21 5.57 -11.45 -6.35
CA PRO A 21 6.68 -11.46 -5.43
C PRO A 21 6.14 -12.06 -4.14
N ALA A 22 6.84 -13.07 -3.61
CA ALA A 22 6.45 -13.79 -2.40
C ALA A 22 5.93 -12.77 -1.39
N PHE A 23 4.63 -12.87 -1.08
CA PHE A 23 4.01 -12.06 -0.06
C PHE A 23 4.84 -12.33 1.20
N SER A 24 5.59 -11.34 1.68
CA SER A 24 6.15 -11.50 3.01
C SER A 24 4.95 -11.53 3.95
N ASP A 25 4.75 -12.63 4.66
CA ASP A 25 3.79 -12.79 5.75
C ASP A 25 4.12 -11.82 6.89
N ILE A 26 4.04 -10.53 6.63
CA ILE A 26 4.15 -9.49 7.65
C ILE A 26 2.86 -9.56 8.44
N ARG A 27 2.88 -10.40 9.47
CA ARG A 27 1.88 -10.35 10.52
C ARG A 27 2.09 -9.06 11.29
N LEU A 28 1.25 -8.07 11.00
CA LEU A 28 1.22 -6.83 11.76
C LEU A 28 0.74 -7.14 13.19
N PRO A 29 1.62 -7.07 14.22
CA PRO A 29 1.28 -7.51 15.56
C PRO A 29 0.17 -6.65 16.15
N ILE A 30 -0.63 -7.18 17.07
CA ILE A 30 -1.63 -6.39 17.80
C ILE A 30 -0.90 -5.53 18.84
N PRO A 31 -0.89 -4.19 18.73
CA PRO A 31 -0.24 -3.34 19.72
C PRO A 31 -0.84 -3.58 21.10
N SER A 32 -0.01 -3.66 22.11
CA SER A 32 -0.42 -3.79 23.51
C SER A 32 -1.43 -2.72 23.92
N ALA A 33 -1.21 -1.47 23.49
CA ALA A 33 -2.14 -0.33 23.62
C ALA A 33 -3.57 -0.57 23.08
N THR A 34 -3.77 -1.52 22.15
CA THR A 34 -5.08 -1.84 21.55
C THR A 34 -5.80 -3.04 22.20
N ARG A 35 -5.15 -3.73 23.15
CA ARG A 35 -5.68 -4.96 23.76
C ARG A 35 -6.84 -4.74 24.71
N ASN A 36 -6.98 -3.54 25.28
CA ASN A 36 -8.11 -3.20 26.14
C ASN A 36 -9.34 -2.81 25.30
N LEU A 37 -10.04 -3.84 24.80
CA LEU A 37 -11.21 -3.72 23.92
C LEU A 37 -12.42 -3.01 24.56
N ASN A 38 -12.51 -2.98 25.91
CA ASN A 38 -13.70 -2.53 26.65
C ASN A 38 -13.92 -1.00 26.67
N LYS A 39 -13.06 -0.20 26.04
CA LYS A 39 -13.21 1.26 25.85
C LYS A 39 -13.04 1.70 24.39
N GLN A 40 -13.27 0.79 23.44
CA GLN A 40 -13.03 1.12 22.03
C GLN A 40 -14.11 2.04 21.45
N ASN A 41 -13.64 3.00 20.66
CA ASN A 41 -14.45 3.89 19.86
C ASN A 41 -15.42 3.11 18.97
N THR A 42 -16.72 3.40 19.10
CA THR A 42 -17.79 2.67 18.38
C THR A 42 -17.64 2.74 16.86
N LYS A 43 -17.11 3.86 16.32
CA LYS A 43 -16.81 3.98 14.89
C LYS A 43 -15.72 2.99 14.45
N LEU A 44 -14.68 2.79 15.27
CA LEU A 44 -13.61 1.83 14.96
C LEU A 44 -14.09 0.38 15.03
N LEU A 45 -14.98 0.07 15.98
CA LEU A 45 -15.61 -1.26 16.05
C LEU A 45 -16.48 -1.53 14.83
N GLN A 46 -17.26 -0.53 14.38
CA GLN A 46 -18.02 -0.63 13.15
C GLN A 46 -17.10 -0.84 11.93
N LEU A 47 -16.00 -0.08 11.85
CA LEU A 47 -15.02 -0.22 10.78
C LEU A 47 -14.38 -1.62 10.76
N LYS A 48 -14.08 -2.19 11.93
CA LYS A 48 -13.60 -3.56 12.05
C LYS A 48 -14.64 -4.56 11.53
N ARG A 49 -15.92 -4.43 11.90
CA ARG A 49 -16.99 -5.32 11.41
C ARG A 49 -17.10 -5.29 9.89
N LEU A 50 -17.07 -4.10 9.28
CA LEU A 50 -17.08 -3.96 7.82
C LEU A 50 -15.92 -4.72 7.17
N LEU A 51 -14.73 -4.71 7.79
CA LEU A 51 -13.58 -5.46 7.30
C LEU A 51 -13.73 -6.97 7.50
N ASP A 52 -14.24 -7.40 8.66
CA ASP A 52 -14.48 -8.82 8.97
C ASP A 52 -15.56 -9.44 8.03
N GLU A 53 -16.52 -8.63 7.59
CA GLU A 53 -17.63 -9.00 6.68
C GLU A 53 -17.28 -8.88 5.18
N ASP A 54 -16.01 -8.66 4.81
CA ASP A 54 -15.55 -8.40 3.43
C ASP A 54 -16.27 -7.21 2.75
N SER A 55 -16.82 -6.28 3.52
CA SER A 55 -17.50 -5.06 3.04
C SER A 55 -16.48 -3.95 2.75
N ILE A 56 -15.63 -4.19 1.76
CA ILE A 56 -14.42 -3.40 1.48
C ILE A 56 -14.72 -1.95 1.03
N ILE A 57 -15.71 -1.73 0.16
CA ILE A 57 -16.05 -0.36 -0.30
C ILE A 57 -16.58 0.50 0.86
N PRO A 58 -17.61 0.06 1.63
CA PRO A 58 -18.07 0.79 2.81
C PRO A 58 -16.95 1.02 3.84
N PHE A 59 -16.07 0.03 4.03
CA PHE A 59 -14.89 0.19 4.89
C PHE A 59 -14.04 1.39 4.46
N TYR A 60 -13.69 1.51 3.18
CA TYR A 60 -12.86 2.62 2.71
C TYR A 60 -13.58 3.97 2.77
N GLN A 61 -14.90 4.00 2.56
CA GLN A 61 -15.71 5.21 2.71
C GLN A 61 -15.68 5.73 4.15
N GLU A 62 -15.88 4.85 5.14
CA GLU A 62 -15.84 5.22 6.55
C GLU A 62 -14.42 5.56 7.02
N ALA A 63 -13.41 4.80 6.58
CA ALA A 63 -12.02 5.09 6.89
C ALA A 63 -11.56 6.47 6.38
N ASP A 64 -11.99 6.90 5.18
CA ASP A 64 -11.68 8.25 4.65
C ASP A 64 -12.29 9.35 5.52
N LYS A 65 -13.51 9.16 6.04
CA LYS A 65 -14.15 10.10 6.97
C LYS A 65 -13.35 10.19 8.27
N MET A 66 -13.00 9.05 8.87
CA MET A 66 -12.22 9.01 10.11
C MET A 66 -10.83 9.62 9.95
N LEU A 67 -10.14 9.40 8.82
CA LEU A 67 -8.85 10.03 8.54
C LEU A 67 -8.96 11.54 8.39
N LYS A 68 -10.05 12.05 7.79
CA LYS A 68 -10.30 13.50 7.72
C LYS A 68 -10.48 14.08 9.12
N GLU A 69 -11.31 13.46 9.96
CA GLU A 69 -11.50 13.86 11.36
C GLU A 69 -10.17 13.86 12.13
N ALA A 70 -9.38 12.79 12.03
CA ALA A 70 -8.06 12.70 12.68
C ALA A 70 -7.08 13.77 12.17
N SER A 71 -7.14 14.11 10.88
CA SER A 71 -6.22 15.08 10.27
C SER A 71 -6.43 16.54 10.71
N LEU A 72 -7.61 16.86 11.26
CA LEU A 72 -7.92 18.19 11.81
C LEU A 72 -7.12 18.48 13.08
N TYR A 73 -6.59 17.45 13.75
CA TYR A 73 -5.83 17.57 14.99
C TYR A 73 -4.35 17.26 14.78
N ARG A 74 -3.56 18.22 14.28
CA ARG A 74 -2.09 18.14 14.33
C ARG A 74 -1.57 18.52 15.72
N LYS A 75 -1.86 17.71 16.73
CA LYS A 75 -1.36 17.95 18.09
C LYS A 75 -0.12 17.09 18.35
N LYS A 76 0.94 17.70 18.89
CA LYS A 76 2.06 16.95 19.50
C LYS A 76 1.61 16.20 20.76
N ASN A 77 0.61 16.76 21.45
CA ASN A 77 0.04 16.22 22.68
C ASN A 77 -1.13 15.30 22.33
N VAL A 78 -0.79 14.05 22.02
CA VAL A 78 -1.76 12.95 21.82
C VAL A 78 -2.03 12.31 23.18
N THR A 79 -3.28 12.10 23.52
CA THR A 79 -3.69 11.37 24.73
C THR A 79 -3.48 9.86 24.56
N PRO A 80 -3.37 9.08 25.65
CA PRO A 80 -3.29 7.62 25.54
C PRO A 80 -4.46 6.99 24.77
N GLN A 81 -5.68 7.54 24.89
CA GLN A 81 -6.84 7.04 24.12
C GLN A 81 -6.72 7.36 22.63
N GLU A 82 -6.32 8.59 22.26
CA GLU A 82 -6.08 8.95 20.86
C GLU A 82 -4.95 8.12 20.25
N LEU A 83 -3.91 7.78 21.04
CA LEU A 83 -2.87 6.85 20.64
C LEU A 83 -3.47 5.48 20.29
N THR A 84 -4.25 4.90 21.20
CA THR A 84 -4.91 3.61 20.99
C THR A 84 -5.81 3.63 19.76
N ASP A 85 -6.68 4.62 19.64
CA ASP A 85 -7.62 4.76 18.52
C ASP A 85 -6.87 4.92 17.18
N GLY A 86 -5.84 5.76 17.15
CA GLY A 86 -5.05 6.03 15.95
C GLY A 86 -4.20 4.84 15.49
N LEU A 87 -3.64 4.07 16.42
CA LEU A 87 -2.95 2.81 16.13
C LEU A 87 -3.93 1.73 15.64
N PHE A 88 -5.13 1.68 16.21
CA PHE A 88 -6.16 0.73 15.78
C PHE A 88 -6.69 1.06 14.37
N LEU A 89 -6.96 2.33 14.07
CA LEU A 89 -7.30 2.78 12.72
C LEU A 89 -6.16 2.47 11.72
N CYS A 90 -4.91 2.74 12.12
CA CYS A 90 -3.72 2.42 11.32
C CYS A 90 -3.69 0.93 10.99
N ARG A 91 -3.93 0.06 11.98
CA ARG A 91 -4.00 -1.39 11.80
C ARG A 91 -5.01 -1.78 10.75
N LEU A 92 -6.26 -1.35 10.93
CA LEU A 92 -7.38 -1.72 10.05
C LEU A 92 -7.09 -1.34 8.60
N ILE A 93 -6.62 -0.10 8.37
CA ILE A 93 -6.27 0.37 7.02
C ILE A 93 -5.07 -0.39 6.44
N ALA A 94 -4.05 -0.67 7.25
CA ALA A 94 -2.86 -1.38 6.78
C ALA A 94 -3.17 -2.83 6.39
N THR A 95 -4.09 -3.49 7.10
CA THR A 95 -4.45 -4.90 6.86
C THR A 95 -5.58 -5.10 5.84
N ALA A 96 -6.38 -4.08 5.53
CA ALA A 96 -7.46 -4.20 4.56
C ALA A 96 -6.93 -4.51 3.15
N PRO A 97 -7.54 -5.40 2.36
CA PRO A 97 -7.15 -5.59 0.96
C PRO A 97 -7.50 -4.36 0.11
N PHE A 98 -6.86 -4.19 -1.04
CA PHE A 98 -7.37 -3.26 -2.06
C PHE A 98 -8.72 -3.74 -2.60
N ILE A 99 -9.46 -2.83 -3.24
CA ILE A 99 -10.70 -3.19 -3.92
C ILE A 99 -10.37 -4.16 -5.06
N ASP A 100 -11.04 -5.31 -5.07
CA ASP A 100 -10.86 -6.36 -6.07
C ASP A 100 -11.42 -5.94 -7.42
N VAL A 101 -10.54 -5.77 -8.41
CA VAL A 101 -10.86 -5.36 -9.79
C VAL A 101 -11.37 -6.51 -10.66
N ASN A 102 -11.48 -7.73 -10.12
CA ASN A 102 -12.08 -8.86 -10.82
C ASN A 102 -13.61 -8.92 -10.67
N ARG A 103 -14.18 -8.22 -9.68
CA ARG A 103 -15.64 -8.12 -9.51
C ARG A 103 -16.18 -6.96 -10.34
N HIS A 104 -17.12 -7.24 -11.26
CA HIS A 104 -17.73 -6.24 -12.13
C HIS A 104 -18.28 -5.03 -11.35
N SER A 105 -19.03 -5.28 -10.26
CA SER A 105 -19.62 -4.21 -9.44
C SER A 105 -18.57 -3.27 -8.83
N ASN A 106 -17.39 -3.80 -8.46
CA ASN A 106 -16.28 -3.00 -7.95
C ASN A 106 -15.65 -2.14 -9.05
N VAL A 107 -15.48 -2.68 -10.26
CA VAL A 107 -14.98 -1.94 -11.43
C VAL A 107 -15.90 -0.76 -11.71
N MET A 108 -17.21 -1.00 -11.81
CA MET A 108 -18.19 0.05 -12.04
C MET A 108 -18.19 1.12 -10.94
N TRP A 109 -17.99 0.71 -9.68
CA TRP A 109 -17.86 1.65 -8.58
C TRP A 109 -16.60 2.51 -8.72
N LEU A 110 -15.43 1.91 -9.02
CA LEU A 110 -14.14 2.58 -9.16
C LEU A 110 -14.09 3.56 -10.34
N MET A 111 -14.75 3.23 -11.45
CA MET A 111 -14.87 4.14 -12.60
C MET A 111 -15.56 5.45 -12.21
N ASN A 112 -16.53 5.37 -11.28
CA ASN A 112 -17.28 6.52 -10.80
C ASN A 112 -16.64 7.18 -9.56
N HIS A 113 -15.72 6.50 -8.87
CA HIS A 113 -15.20 6.92 -7.57
C HIS A 113 -13.67 6.79 -7.51
N THR A 114 -12.99 7.94 -7.50
CA THR A 114 -11.53 8.13 -7.41
C THR A 114 -10.79 7.17 -6.47
N ASN A 115 -10.29 6.02 -6.96
CA ASN A 115 -9.36 5.06 -6.29
C ASN A 115 -9.25 5.21 -4.76
N LEU A 116 -10.39 5.06 -4.07
CA LEU A 116 -10.53 5.51 -2.69
C LEU A 116 -9.65 4.70 -1.75
N ASP A 117 -9.53 3.41 -2.02
CA ASP A 117 -8.64 2.49 -1.32
C ASP A 117 -7.18 2.95 -1.37
N TYR A 118 -6.71 3.39 -2.54
CA TYR A 118 -5.37 3.97 -2.68
C TYR A 118 -5.25 5.26 -1.87
N LYS A 119 -6.25 6.15 -1.95
CA LYS A 119 -6.25 7.40 -1.18
C LYS A 119 -6.19 7.15 0.33
N VAL A 120 -7.02 6.25 0.86
CA VAL A 120 -7.08 5.95 2.30
C VAL A 120 -5.77 5.34 2.78
N LYS A 121 -5.23 4.35 2.06
CA LYS A 121 -3.92 3.77 2.42
C LYS A 121 -2.79 4.76 2.31
N ASP A 122 -2.80 5.58 1.28
CA ASP A 122 -1.85 6.68 1.12
C ASP A 122 -1.93 7.60 2.36
N PHE A 123 -3.12 8.07 2.72
CA PHE A 123 -3.28 8.96 3.86
C PHE A 123 -3.34 8.27 5.24
N MET A 124 -3.09 6.97 5.33
CA MET A 124 -3.09 6.22 6.60
C MET A 124 -2.23 6.87 7.68
N SER A 125 -1.10 7.50 7.31
CA SER A 125 -0.24 8.22 8.25
C SER A 125 -0.92 9.37 8.99
N ARG A 126 -2.11 9.80 8.56
CA ARG A 126 -2.94 10.79 9.27
C ARG A 126 -3.65 10.22 10.49
N SER A 127 -3.68 8.90 10.66
CA SER A 127 -4.26 8.28 11.85
C SER A 127 -3.45 8.57 13.12
N MET A 128 -2.15 8.89 12.99
CA MET A 128 -1.26 9.21 14.10
C MET A 128 -0.10 10.10 13.64
N PRO A 129 0.13 11.28 14.26
CA PRO A 129 1.31 12.07 13.95
C PRO A 129 2.59 11.36 14.41
N LEU A 130 3.53 11.12 13.48
CA LEU A 130 4.84 10.55 13.80
C LEU A 130 5.55 11.32 14.92
N ALA A 131 5.37 12.65 14.95
CA ALA A 131 5.94 13.51 15.98
C ALA A 131 5.58 13.04 17.40
N ALA A 132 4.33 12.61 17.65
CA ALA A 132 3.91 12.11 18.97
C ALA A 132 4.66 10.84 19.38
N LEU A 133 5.05 10.02 18.40
CA LEU A 133 5.83 8.78 18.59
C LEU A 133 7.34 8.99 18.58
N THR A 134 7.83 10.20 18.28
CA THR A 134 9.26 10.53 18.27
C THR A 134 9.66 11.56 19.32
N ASP A 135 8.72 12.35 19.85
CA ASP A 135 9.00 13.42 20.81
C ASP A 135 9.58 12.89 22.13
N LYS A 136 10.81 13.28 22.44
CA LYS A 136 11.54 12.83 23.63
C LYS A 136 10.85 13.20 24.95
N HIS A 137 9.99 14.22 24.94
CA HIS A 137 9.26 14.68 26.13
C HIS A 137 7.87 14.07 26.27
N SER A 138 7.45 13.22 25.33
CA SER A 138 6.15 12.55 25.39
C SER A 138 6.10 11.54 26.53
N THR A 139 5.01 11.58 27.31
CA THR A 139 4.70 10.66 28.41
C THR A 139 3.81 9.49 27.98
N LEU A 140 3.62 9.29 26.67
CA LEU A 140 2.80 8.21 26.13
C LEU A 140 3.34 6.83 26.56
N PRO A 141 2.48 5.94 27.07
CA PRO A 141 2.88 4.58 27.41
C PRO A 141 3.30 3.81 26.15
N GLU A 142 4.26 2.89 26.30
CA GLU A 142 4.68 1.93 25.25
C GLU A 142 5.07 2.58 23.91
N LYS A 143 5.54 3.83 23.94
CA LYS A 143 5.82 4.64 22.74
C LYS A 143 6.76 3.95 21.74
N GLU A 144 7.76 3.21 22.21
CA GLU A 144 8.67 2.49 21.32
C GLU A 144 7.95 1.36 20.58
N GLU A 145 7.08 0.60 21.27
CA GLU A 145 6.24 -0.44 20.64
C GLU A 145 5.30 0.21 19.61
N ALA A 146 4.63 1.30 19.98
CA ALA A 146 3.75 2.05 19.11
C ALA A 146 4.47 2.57 17.84
N LEU A 147 5.68 3.11 18.00
CA LEU A 147 6.51 3.55 16.87
C LEU A 147 6.87 2.38 15.94
N ARG A 148 7.34 1.26 16.50
CA ARG A 148 7.70 0.07 15.72
C ARG A 148 6.49 -0.50 14.98
N PHE A 149 5.33 -0.55 15.62
CA PHE A 149 4.08 -0.93 14.99
C PHE A 149 3.73 0.01 13.83
N PHE A 150 3.74 1.32 14.06
CA PHE A 150 3.38 2.32 13.06
C PHE A 150 4.29 2.25 11.82
N LEU A 151 5.60 2.09 12.03
CA LEU A 151 6.56 1.92 10.93
C LEU A 151 6.36 0.59 10.18
N THR A 152 5.97 -0.48 10.89
CA THR A 152 5.63 -1.78 10.26
C THR A 152 4.37 -1.64 9.39
N ALA A 153 3.33 -0.97 9.89
CA ALA A 153 2.10 -0.72 9.12
C ALA A 153 2.38 0.09 7.85
N ARG A 154 3.26 1.10 7.94
CA ARG A 154 3.69 1.88 6.77
C ARG A 154 4.49 1.07 5.75
N ALA A 155 5.40 0.21 6.23
CA ALA A 155 6.12 -0.72 5.37
C ALA A 155 5.16 -1.64 4.62
N LEU A 156 4.19 -2.22 5.33
CA LEU A 156 3.17 -3.10 4.78
C LEU A 156 2.29 -2.40 3.71
N VAL A 157 1.89 -1.14 3.94
CA VAL A 157 1.14 -0.37 2.94
C VAL A 157 2.00 -0.07 1.70
N LEU A 158 3.26 0.31 1.89
CA LEU A 158 4.18 0.54 0.76
C LEU A 158 4.42 -0.74 -0.03
N GLN A 159 4.56 -1.87 0.66
CA GLN A 159 4.65 -3.18 0.02
C GLN A 159 3.41 -3.46 -0.83
N GLN A 160 2.21 -3.29 -0.28
CA GLN A 160 0.96 -3.51 -1.02
C GLN A 160 0.92 -2.67 -2.30
N PHE A 161 1.24 -1.37 -2.23
CA PHE A 161 1.29 -0.52 -3.43
C PHE A 161 2.26 -1.05 -4.49
N ARG A 162 3.44 -1.51 -4.07
CA ARG A 162 4.43 -2.08 -5.00
C ARG A 162 3.97 -3.39 -5.60
N SER A 163 3.39 -4.28 -4.80
CA SER A 163 2.86 -5.55 -5.29
C SER A 163 1.68 -5.37 -6.24
N SER A 164 0.95 -4.27 -6.13
CA SER A 164 -0.14 -3.92 -7.05
C SER A 164 0.31 -3.14 -8.29
N PHE A 165 1.57 -2.71 -8.37
CA PHE A 165 2.08 -1.99 -9.53
C PHE A 165 2.51 -2.98 -10.60
N ASP A 166 1.87 -2.89 -11.76
CA ASP A 166 2.22 -3.70 -12.91
C ASP A 166 3.24 -2.94 -13.78
N HIS A 167 4.47 -3.43 -13.74
CA HIS A 167 5.60 -2.89 -14.51
C HIS A 167 5.47 -3.18 -16.02
N ALA A 168 4.72 -4.21 -16.41
CA ALA A 168 4.49 -4.59 -17.80
C ALA A 168 3.18 -4.02 -18.35
N PHE A 169 2.42 -3.28 -17.52
CA PHE A 169 1.06 -2.85 -17.85
C PHE A 169 0.95 -2.16 -19.21
N GLU A 170 1.92 -1.31 -19.56
CA GLU A 170 1.93 -0.58 -20.84
C GLU A 170 1.90 -1.53 -22.04
N ALA A 171 2.72 -2.58 -22.01
CA ALA A 171 2.77 -3.57 -23.08
C ALA A 171 1.48 -4.40 -23.12
N THR A 172 0.96 -4.80 -21.95
CA THR A 172 -0.30 -5.55 -21.87
C THR A 172 -1.51 -4.71 -22.29
N TRP A 173 -1.47 -3.40 -22.04
CA TRP A 173 -2.52 -2.46 -22.42
C TRP A 173 -2.60 -2.32 -23.93
N ILE A 174 -1.47 -2.08 -24.62
CA ILE A 174 -1.41 -2.03 -26.09
C ILE A 174 -1.98 -3.30 -26.71
N CYS A 175 -1.59 -4.47 -26.21
CA CYS A 175 -2.10 -5.74 -26.72
C CYS A 175 -3.61 -5.90 -26.48
N SER A 176 -4.13 -5.40 -25.35
CA SER A 176 -5.54 -5.49 -24.99
C SER A 176 -6.41 -4.57 -25.84
N GLU A 177 -5.94 -3.35 -26.12
CA GLU A 177 -6.60 -2.41 -27.03
C GLU A 177 -6.67 -2.97 -28.46
N MET A 178 -5.56 -3.50 -28.99
CA MET A 178 -5.53 -4.12 -30.31
C MET A 178 -6.54 -5.27 -30.44
N LEU A 179 -6.77 -6.04 -29.38
CA LEU A 179 -7.77 -7.11 -29.37
C LEU A 179 -9.21 -6.55 -29.41
N LEU A 180 -9.47 -5.48 -28.66
CA LEU A 180 -10.77 -4.82 -28.67
C LEU A 180 -11.12 -4.26 -30.06
N ASP A 181 -10.12 -3.67 -30.73
CA ASP A 181 -10.32 -3.05 -32.05
C ASP A 181 -10.40 -4.06 -33.19
N HIS A 182 -9.60 -5.14 -33.15
CA HIS A 182 -9.40 -6.01 -34.31
C HIS A 182 -9.93 -7.43 -34.15
N ALA A 183 -10.33 -7.84 -32.94
CA ALA A 183 -10.89 -9.16 -32.69
C ALA A 183 -12.02 -9.17 -31.66
N PRO A 184 -13.07 -8.31 -31.80
CA PRO A 184 -14.19 -8.24 -30.86
C PRO A 184 -14.98 -9.57 -30.79
N GLN A 185 -14.87 -10.44 -31.80
CA GLN A 185 -15.45 -11.78 -31.77
C GLN A 185 -14.73 -12.75 -30.80
N LEU A 186 -13.51 -12.44 -30.35
CA LEU A 186 -12.75 -13.23 -29.37
C LEU A 186 -13.05 -12.84 -27.93
N THR A 187 -13.63 -11.66 -27.69
CA THR A 187 -14.05 -11.25 -26.34
C THR A 187 -15.39 -11.84 -25.92
N GLY A 188 -16.16 -12.40 -26.87
CA GLY A 188 -17.39 -13.17 -26.63
C GLY A 188 -18.53 -12.29 -26.13
N ASP A 189 -19.52 -12.00 -26.97
CA ASP A 189 -20.64 -11.09 -26.69
C ASP A 189 -20.23 -9.64 -26.34
N ARG A 190 -21.06 -8.68 -26.75
CA ARG A 190 -20.84 -7.24 -26.58
C ARG A 190 -20.73 -6.83 -25.11
N GLU A 191 -21.45 -7.52 -24.23
CA GLU A 191 -21.41 -7.29 -22.79
C GLU A 191 -20.02 -7.61 -22.22
N ALA A 192 -19.47 -8.80 -22.48
CA ALA A 192 -18.16 -9.18 -21.95
C ALA A 192 -17.03 -8.32 -22.52
N ALA A 193 -17.15 -7.88 -23.79
CA ALA A 193 -16.23 -6.89 -24.36
C ALA A 193 -16.25 -5.57 -23.58
N GLY A 194 -17.43 -5.08 -23.20
CA GLY A 194 -17.60 -3.89 -22.37
C GLY A 194 -17.03 -4.06 -20.96
N GLU A 195 -17.26 -5.21 -20.32
CA GLU A 195 -16.67 -5.51 -19.01
C GLU A 195 -15.14 -5.56 -19.07
N PHE A 196 -14.59 -6.18 -20.11
CA PHE A 196 -13.15 -6.24 -20.32
C PHE A 196 -12.55 -4.84 -20.50
N ALA A 197 -13.15 -4.01 -21.34
CA ALA A 197 -12.72 -2.63 -21.56
C ALA A 197 -12.78 -1.79 -20.26
N ASN A 198 -13.87 -1.91 -19.49
CA ASN A 198 -14.03 -1.21 -18.22
C ASN A 198 -12.94 -1.62 -17.20
N ARG A 199 -12.62 -2.91 -17.12
CA ARG A 199 -11.55 -3.42 -16.26
C ARG A 199 -10.17 -2.94 -16.73
N LEU A 200 -9.91 -2.94 -18.03
CA LEU A 200 -8.66 -2.45 -18.62
C LEU A 200 -8.44 -0.96 -18.27
N ALA A 201 -9.44 -0.12 -18.52
CA ALA A 201 -9.40 1.32 -18.20
C ALA A 201 -9.23 1.57 -16.68
N THR A 202 -9.91 0.77 -15.85
CA THR A 202 -9.76 0.85 -14.39
C THR A 202 -8.34 0.49 -13.94
N ASN A 203 -7.76 -0.57 -14.50
CA ASN A 203 -6.38 -0.97 -14.21
C ASN A 203 -5.37 0.06 -14.69
N GLU A 204 -5.59 0.69 -15.85
CA GLU A 204 -4.75 1.77 -16.34
C GLU A 204 -4.75 2.96 -15.37
N ALA A 205 -5.94 3.44 -15.00
CA ALA A 205 -6.09 4.57 -14.07
C ALA A 205 -5.41 4.27 -12.72
N ARG A 206 -5.53 3.03 -12.24
CA ARG A 206 -4.89 2.56 -11.00
C ARG A 206 -3.38 2.51 -11.14
N ASN A 207 -2.85 1.88 -12.19
CA ASN A 207 -1.42 1.75 -12.41
C ASN A 207 -0.75 3.12 -12.59
N ASN A 208 -1.39 4.03 -13.32
CA ASN A 208 -0.94 5.42 -13.47
C ASN A 208 -0.95 6.19 -12.14
N LYS A 209 -1.90 5.90 -11.23
CA LYS A 209 -1.88 6.47 -9.88
C LYS A 209 -0.69 5.98 -9.06
N LEU A 210 -0.35 4.70 -9.18
CA LEU A 210 0.78 4.08 -8.47
C LEU A 210 2.14 4.67 -8.90
N LYS A 211 2.31 5.02 -10.19
CA LYS A 211 3.49 5.74 -10.71
C LYS A 211 3.80 7.01 -9.89
N ASN A 212 2.77 7.64 -9.31
CA ASN A 212 2.91 8.84 -8.48
C ASN A 212 2.98 8.55 -6.97
N ILE A 213 2.21 7.57 -6.50
CA ILE A 213 2.15 7.23 -5.07
C ILE A 213 3.47 6.63 -4.59
N ILE A 214 4.01 5.65 -5.32
CA ILE A 214 5.16 4.85 -4.87
C ILE A 214 6.40 5.73 -4.65
N PRO A 215 6.90 6.52 -5.62
CA PRO A 215 8.11 7.31 -5.42
C PRO A 215 7.99 8.35 -4.31
N ARG A 216 6.80 8.96 -4.16
CA ARG A 216 6.53 9.90 -3.07
C ARG A 216 6.56 9.20 -1.72
N ARG A 217 5.94 8.02 -1.60
CA ARG A 217 5.90 7.24 -0.35
C ARG A 217 7.27 6.71 0.03
N GLU A 218 8.02 6.20 -0.93
CA GLU A 218 9.42 5.80 -0.76
C GLU A 218 10.24 6.93 -0.13
N ARG A 219 10.21 8.12 -0.75
CA ARG A 219 10.98 9.29 -0.26
C ARG A 219 10.60 9.68 1.16
N ILE A 220 9.30 9.73 1.45
CA ILE A 220 8.80 10.07 2.80
C ILE A 220 9.24 9.00 3.80
N PHE A 221 9.05 7.72 3.47
CA PHE A 221 9.31 6.61 4.39
C PHE A 221 10.80 6.47 4.71
N VAL A 222 11.69 6.56 3.72
CA VAL A 222 13.15 6.51 3.96
C VAL A 222 13.59 7.64 4.90
N ARG A 223 13.07 8.86 4.70
CA ARG A 223 13.39 10.01 5.56
C ARG A 223 12.87 9.83 7.00
N GLU A 224 11.66 9.33 7.16
CA GLU A 224 11.10 9.03 8.48
C GLU A 224 11.91 7.94 9.19
N LEU A 225 12.34 6.88 8.48
CA LEU A 225 13.20 5.86 9.05
C LEU A 225 14.55 6.43 9.49
N MET A 226 15.16 7.31 8.69
CA MET A 226 16.40 8.00 9.06
C MET A 226 16.22 8.88 10.30
N GLN A 227 15.08 9.54 10.43
CA GLN A 227 14.73 10.35 11.61
C GLN A 227 14.55 9.48 12.86
N CYS A 228 13.89 8.32 12.73
CA CYS A 228 13.63 7.42 13.85
C CYS A 228 14.87 6.62 14.27
N PHE A 229 15.75 6.31 13.33
CA PHE A 229 16.90 5.42 13.51
C PHE A 229 18.20 6.03 12.99
N PRO A 230 18.61 7.22 13.48
CA PRO A 230 19.84 7.85 13.03
C PRO A 230 21.02 6.92 13.29
N THR A 231 21.89 6.75 12.30
CA THR A 231 23.09 5.88 12.31
C THR A 231 22.82 4.37 12.45
N LYS A 232 21.58 3.93 12.63
CA LYS A 232 21.21 2.51 12.82
C LYS A 232 20.79 1.87 11.50
N ALA A 233 21.76 1.59 10.62
CA ALA A 233 21.50 1.05 9.28
C ALA A 233 20.71 -0.27 9.29
N VAL A 234 20.95 -1.13 10.27
CA VAL A 234 20.28 -2.43 10.41
C VAL A 234 18.77 -2.25 10.62
N GLU A 235 18.36 -1.32 11.48
CA GLU A 235 16.94 -1.02 11.72
C GLU A 235 16.28 -0.42 10.47
N VAL A 236 16.94 0.54 9.80
CA VAL A 236 16.40 1.12 8.56
C VAL A 236 16.20 0.04 7.49
N LYS A 237 17.22 -0.80 7.23
CA LYS A 237 17.16 -1.88 6.24
C LYS A 237 16.09 -2.92 6.59
N LYS A 238 15.85 -3.21 7.88
CA LYS A 238 14.75 -4.08 8.32
C LYS A 238 13.39 -3.60 7.82
N TYR A 239 13.05 -2.34 8.00
CA TYR A 239 11.76 -1.80 7.54
C TYR A 239 11.68 -1.66 6.01
N LEU A 240 12.80 -1.42 5.32
CA LEU A 240 12.84 -1.45 3.86
C LEU A 240 12.55 -2.87 3.33
N ARG A 241 13.10 -3.92 3.96
CA ARG A 241 12.76 -5.30 3.60
C ARG A 241 11.28 -5.61 3.83
N MET A 242 10.71 -5.13 4.93
CA MET A 242 9.27 -5.21 5.17
C MET A 242 8.45 -4.45 4.11
N ALA A 243 8.99 -3.40 3.50
CA ALA A 243 8.36 -2.72 2.36
C ALA A 243 8.59 -3.45 1.01
N GLY A 244 9.09 -4.69 1.05
CA GLY A 244 9.34 -5.55 -0.10
C GLY A 244 10.64 -5.26 -0.85
N TYR A 245 11.60 -4.54 -0.26
CA TYR A 245 12.89 -4.29 -0.92
C TYR A 245 13.90 -5.39 -0.59
N GLY A 246 14.36 -6.11 -1.61
CA GLY A 246 15.48 -7.02 -1.46
C GLY A 246 16.79 -6.26 -1.24
N ASP A 247 17.79 -6.93 -0.69
CA ASP A 247 19.11 -6.30 -0.43
C ASP A 247 19.77 -5.74 -1.72
N LYS A 248 19.44 -6.33 -2.88
CA LYS A 248 19.85 -5.84 -4.21
C LYS A 248 19.13 -4.56 -4.67
N ASP A 249 17.90 -4.32 -4.19
CA ASP A 249 17.07 -3.19 -4.59
C ASP A 249 17.29 -1.95 -3.70
N ILE A 250 17.71 -2.18 -2.45
CA ILE A 250 17.94 -1.14 -1.44
C ILE A 250 18.92 -0.05 -1.94
N PRO A 251 20.08 -0.34 -2.57
CA PRO A 251 20.97 0.69 -3.09
C PRO A 251 20.26 1.65 -4.06
N ALA A 252 19.55 1.12 -5.05
CA ALA A 252 18.84 1.92 -6.05
C ALA A 252 17.68 2.72 -5.42
N LEU A 253 17.01 2.17 -4.39
CA LEU A 253 16.02 2.90 -3.60
C LEU A 253 16.65 4.10 -2.87
N LEU A 254 17.77 3.88 -2.19
CA LEU A 254 18.45 4.93 -1.45
C LEU A 254 18.94 6.03 -2.39
N ASP A 255 19.53 5.66 -3.53
CA ASP A 255 20.03 6.59 -4.54
C ASP A 255 18.89 7.50 -5.07
N ARG A 256 17.70 6.95 -5.38
CA ARG A 256 16.55 7.74 -5.89
C ARG A 256 15.77 8.52 -4.83
N THR A 257 15.94 8.22 -3.54
CA THR A 257 15.16 8.84 -2.45
C THR A 257 15.93 9.91 -1.69
N VAL A 258 17.10 9.56 -1.16
CA VAL A 258 17.92 10.44 -0.30
C VAL A 258 19.31 10.70 -0.88
N GLY A 259 19.75 9.91 -1.86
CA GLY A 259 21.06 10.02 -2.47
C GLY A 259 22.19 9.75 -1.48
N ARG A 260 23.42 10.07 -1.87
CA ARG A 260 24.65 9.81 -1.10
C ARG A 260 25.08 11.03 -0.28
N ILE A 261 24.12 11.70 0.33
CA ILE A 261 24.38 12.82 1.24
C ILE A 261 25.08 12.33 2.52
N PRO A 262 25.86 13.19 3.22
CA PRO A 262 26.59 12.81 4.44
C PRO A 262 25.70 12.12 5.49
N GLU A 263 24.47 12.59 5.66
CA GLU A 263 23.50 12.09 6.64
C GLU A 263 23.01 10.68 6.30
N ALA A 264 23.00 10.29 5.03
CA ALA A 264 22.58 8.97 4.57
C ALA A 264 23.75 7.99 4.41
N ARG A 265 25.00 8.43 4.56
CA ARG A 265 26.22 7.63 4.29
C ARG A 265 26.26 6.32 5.06
N TYR A 266 25.72 6.30 6.28
CA TYR A 266 25.67 5.09 7.10
C TYR A 266 24.82 3.97 6.48
N LEU A 267 23.83 4.29 5.62
CA LEU A 267 22.96 3.32 4.96
C LEU A 267 23.67 2.56 3.83
N TYR A 268 24.66 3.17 3.21
CA TYR A 268 25.44 2.57 2.12
C TYR A 268 26.57 1.65 2.60
N LYS A 269 26.88 1.64 3.90
CA LYS A 269 27.89 0.74 4.45
C LYS A 269 27.50 -0.72 4.22
N GLY A 270 28.44 -1.50 3.69
CA GLY A 270 28.27 -2.92 3.38
C GLY A 270 27.38 -3.23 2.18
N LEU A 271 26.93 -2.22 1.41
CA LEU A 271 26.25 -2.44 0.13
C LEU A 271 27.27 -2.52 -1.01
N PRO A 272 26.96 -3.22 -2.11
CA PRO A 272 27.80 -3.25 -3.30
C PRO A 272 28.11 -1.82 -3.77
N LYS A 273 29.36 -1.57 -4.17
CA LYS A 273 29.69 -0.32 -4.86
C LYS A 273 28.93 -0.30 -6.19
N ARG A 274 28.46 0.88 -6.58
CA ARG A 274 27.85 1.07 -7.91
C ARG A 274 28.90 0.65 -8.94
N LYS A 275 28.52 -0.21 -9.88
CA LYS A 275 29.29 -0.36 -11.11
C LYS A 275 28.96 0.90 -11.92
N ASP A 276 29.96 1.74 -12.09
CA ASP A 276 29.89 2.92 -12.97
C ASP A 276 29.74 2.48 -14.43
#